data_AF-A0AA43C776-F1
#
_entry.id   AF-A0AA43C776-F1
#
_cell.length_a   1.000
_cell.length_b   1.000
_cell.length_c   1.000
_cell.angle_alpha   90.00
_cell.angle_beta   90.00
_cell.angle_gamma   90.00
#
_symmetry.space_group_name_H-M   'P 1'
#
loop_
_entity.id
_entity.type
_entity.pdbx_description
1 polymer ?
#
loop_
_entity_poly.entity_id
_entity_poly.type
_entity_poly.pdbx_seq_one_letter_code
_entity_poly.pdbx_strand_id
1 'polypeptide(L)'
;MMKRNRATILLLSIILVLGWIKSVPAEVYLASNPTEFQNFLTLAQASADNDTIKLKAGVYNVGNKLEYVITPTKGNLTIEQENPGYDVFLNGGAAGRILEIRNSGGTNEIITITGITFQNAIGTALNVSAPNIEIKNCKFINNTPDFDLSPATRLGGGAELTGKVTLKNNIFDGNQGSPDMCGGATIVGGPFELDSNIFVNNTGGGPYLSVNGGGLCIRSNVPSPEPLETVPPTPKKPEIILTNNVFDANTCSAFYGCPGGLYISQNSYLDPQIVITNNTFINNTAMQTGAAAGAAILMSFAGVLGIHNNIFWDNFDSSYPPVLRDVAGNLPDSVTLNVTYNLFFDSSSQVWTTRFGNPITPNLGCDGGCDTNVYTQNPGLSFLDYHLIENSPCIDAGDNSALALAPATDIDGDDRKIDDPAVADTGNGTPPIVDIGADEYTPPQAEISVSPTAFDFPDTIVMQSSSPLDVIISNIGQVRLDITGILLDNTTDFSLDTGTCGTNINIVPGENCTVSVTFSPQTVESLNASLIINSTDPDSLSTVVFLSGYGDVDTDGDGIGNKADPDDDNDGLPDEVEENILGTNPLQIDTDGNGTPDGDEDADGDGFTNIQELQCDSDPADPNSRCGRFLPFLMLLLD
;
A
#
# COMPACT_ATOMS: atom_id res chain seq x y z
N MET A 1 -17.85 56.88 -8.60
CA MET A 1 -17.28 55.95 -9.59
C MET A 1 -15.93 55.48 -9.09
N MET A 2 -15.83 54.25 -8.61
CA MET A 2 -14.63 53.39 -8.55
C MET A 2 -15.08 52.06 -7.93
N LYS A 3 -15.02 50.99 -8.73
CA LYS A 3 -15.31 49.61 -8.30
C LYS A 3 -14.19 49.15 -7.34
N ARG A 4 -14.58 48.49 -6.24
CA ARG A 4 -13.67 47.98 -5.21
C ARG A 4 -13.68 46.46 -5.23
N ASN A 5 -12.50 45.87 -5.45
CA ASN A 5 -12.15 44.51 -5.06
C ASN A 5 -12.30 44.33 -3.54
N ARG A 6 -12.75 43.16 -3.10
CA ARG A 6 -12.35 42.43 -1.88
C ARG A 6 -13.17 41.15 -1.70
N ALA A 7 -12.51 40.00 -1.67
CA ALA A 7 -13.01 38.80 -1.02
C ALA A 7 -11.88 38.25 -0.12
N THR A 8 -12.10 38.31 1.20
CA THR A 8 -11.29 37.65 2.24
C THR A 8 -12.25 37.23 3.36
N ILE A 9 -12.45 35.92 3.46
CA ILE A 9 -12.60 35.05 4.65
C ILE A 9 -12.94 35.73 6.01
N LEU A 10 -14.08 35.39 6.64
CA LEU A 10 -14.18 34.65 7.93
C LEU A 10 -15.63 34.50 8.48
N LEU A 11 -15.99 33.25 8.78
CA LEU A 11 -16.77 32.66 9.89
C LEU A 11 -18.24 33.00 10.23
N LEU A 12 -18.91 31.91 10.68
CA LEU A 12 -20.01 31.76 11.66
C LEU A 12 -21.47 31.97 11.22
N SER A 13 -22.22 30.86 11.12
CA SER A 13 -23.63 30.82 11.53
C SER A 13 -24.15 29.39 11.76
N ILE A 14 -24.24 29.03 13.04
CA ILE A 14 -25.34 28.33 13.75
C ILE A 14 -26.40 27.68 12.85
N ILE A 15 -26.53 26.35 12.90
CA ILE A 15 -27.71 25.63 12.40
C ILE A 15 -28.59 25.26 13.60
N LEU A 16 -29.78 25.85 13.63
CA LEU A 16 -30.88 25.53 14.53
C LEU A 16 -31.94 24.75 13.73
N VAL A 17 -32.24 23.56 14.24
CA VAL A 17 -33.22 22.54 13.84
C VAL A 17 -34.42 23.03 13.01
N LEU A 18 -34.61 22.46 11.81
CA LEU A 18 -35.91 22.20 11.19
C LEU A 18 -35.79 20.96 10.30
N GLY A 19 -36.54 19.92 10.65
CA GLY A 19 -36.43 18.58 10.07
C GLY A 19 -36.77 18.50 8.59
N TRP A 20 -35.77 18.16 7.79
CA TRP A 20 -35.89 17.42 6.54
C TRP A 20 -34.79 16.37 6.55
N ILE A 21 -35.15 15.10 6.75
CA ILE A 21 -34.23 13.97 6.52
C ILE A 21 -34.03 13.90 5.00
N LYS A 22 -33.07 14.67 4.49
CA LYS A 22 -32.37 14.30 3.27
C LYS A 22 -31.36 13.25 3.69
N SER A 23 -31.51 12.03 3.17
CA SER A 23 -30.43 11.04 3.19
C SER A 23 -29.19 11.70 2.58
N VAL A 24 -28.19 11.98 3.40
CA VAL A 24 -26.92 12.52 2.94
C VAL A 24 -26.15 11.31 2.37
N PRO A 25 -25.60 11.39 1.15
CA PRO A 25 -24.80 10.29 0.61
C PRO A 25 -23.52 10.13 1.45
N ALA A 26 -22.97 8.91 1.50
CA ALA A 26 -21.72 8.58 2.22
C ALA A 26 -20.67 9.69 2.06
N GLU A 27 -20.25 10.30 3.18
CA GLU A 27 -19.34 11.45 3.14
C GLU A 27 -17.88 10.97 3.12
N VAL A 28 -17.16 11.43 2.10
CA VAL A 28 -15.70 11.26 2.00
C VAL A 28 -15.06 12.59 2.39
N TYR A 29 -14.37 12.59 3.53
CA TYR A 29 -13.61 13.73 4.03
C TYR A 29 -12.14 13.60 3.64
N LEU A 30 -11.45 14.73 3.44
CA LEU A 30 -10.03 14.75 3.09
C LEU A 30 -9.26 15.67 4.05
N ALA A 31 -8.48 15.08 4.95
CA ALA A 31 -7.66 15.79 5.92
C ALA A 31 -6.24 15.99 5.42
N SER A 32 -5.65 17.14 5.74
CA SER A 32 -4.24 17.46 5.45
C SER A 32 -3.43 17.78 6.71
N ASN A 33 -4.07 17.83 7.89
CA ASN A 33 -3.43 18.09 9.19
C ASN A 33 -4.27 17.52 10.37
N PRO A 34 -3.70 17.43 11.59
CA PRO A 34 -4.39 16.86 12.75
C PRO A 34 -5.68 17.57 13.15
N THR A 35 -5.75 18.89 12.98
CA THR A 35 -6.95 19.67 13.36
C THR A 35 -8.12 19.36 12.43
N GLU A 36 -7.87 19.31 11.13
CA GLU A 36 -8.86 18.86 10.14
C GLU A 36 -9.30 17.43 10.42
N PHE A 37 -8.34 16.53 10.70
CA PHE A 37 -8.65 15.14 10.99
C PHE A 37 -9.60 15.02 12.21
N GLN A 38 -9.30 15.72 13.31
CA GLN A 38 -10.21 15.73 14.48
C GLN A 38 -11.59 16.32 14.15
N ASN A 39 -11.66 17.35 13.32
CA ASN A 39 -12.93 17.93 12.90
C ASN A 39 -13.77 16.91 12.09
N PHE A 40 -13.14 16.16 11.18
CA PHE A 40 -13.83 15.13 10.40
C PHE A 40 -14.25 13.94 11.25
N LEU A 41 -13.44 13.51 12.23
CA LEU A 41 -13.88 12.52 13.23
C LEU A 41 -15.13 13.00 13.97
N THR A 42 -15.19 14.30 14.29
CA THR A 42 -16.36 14.90 14.98
C THR A 42 -17.61 14.94 14.07
N LEU A 43 -17.44 15.20 12.78
CA LEU A 43 -18.53 15.19 11.79
C LEU A 43 -19.05 13.78 11.55
N ALA A 44 -18.16 12.81 11.34
CA ALA A 44 -18.53 11.40 11.25
C ALA A 44 -19.25 10.93 12.52
N GLN A 45 -18.78 11.37 13.69
CA GLN A 45 -19.46 11.08 14.96
C GLN A 45 -20.87 11.68 15.05
N ALA A 46 -21.20 12.73 14.30
CA ALA A 46 -22.54 13.29 14.25
C ALA A 46 -23.45 12.60 13.21
N SER A 47 -22.86 11.91 12.23
CA SER A 47 -23.53 11.21 11.13
C SER A 47 -24.10 9.84 11.56
N ALA A 48 -25.09 9.32 10.84
CA ALA A 48 -25.55 7.93 10.96
C ALA A 48 -25.19 7.08 9.72
N ASP A 49 -24.50 7.70 8.75
CA ASP A 49 -24.09 7.09 7.50
C ASP A 49 -22.72 6.44 7.64
N ASN A 50 -22.30 5.68 6.63
CA ASN A 50 -20.93 5.19 6.56
C ASN A 50 -20.03 6.33 6.09
N ASP A 51 -19.00 6.64 6.88
CA ASP A 51 -18.11 7.76 6.65
C ASP A 51 -16.69 7.28 6.33
N THR A 52 -16.05 7.95 5.36
CA THR A 52 -14.64 7.71 5.03
C THR A 52 -13.83 8.97 5.24
N ILE A 53 -12.75 8.88 6.00
CA ILE A 53 -11.79 9.96 6.18
C ILE A 53 -10.48 9.56 5.48
N LYS A 54 -10.17 10.27 4.39
CA LYS A 54 -8.91 10.15 3.67
C LYS A 54 -7.88 11.11 4.24
N LEU A 55 -6.66 10.63 4.44
CA LEU A 55 -5.52 11.41 4.91
C LEU A 55 -4.56 11.66 3.74
N LYS A 56 -4.27 12.92 3.44
CA LYS A 56 -3.19 13.27 2.50
C LYS A 56 -1.85 12.79 3.04
N ALA A 57 -0.96 12.38 2.13
CA ALA A 57 0.40 12.00 2.45
C ALA A 57 1.14 13.09 3.23
N GLY A 58 2.00 12.68 4.14
CA GLY A 58 2.80 13.58 4.96
C GLY A 58 2.74 13.30 6.47
N VAL A 59 3.31 14.22 7.25
CA VAL A 59 3.50 14.06 8.70
C VAL A 59 2.49 14.89 9.50
N TYR A 60 1.73 14.21 10.34
CA TYR A 60 0.70 14.75 11.23
C TYR A 60 1.25 14.73 12.65
N ASN A 61 1.79 15.86 13.12
CA ASN A 61 2.27 15.99 14.50
C ASN A 61 1.08 16.15 15.46
N VAL A 62 0.71 15.06 16.12
CA VAL A 62 -0.50 14.96 16.95
C VAL A 62 -0.19 15.44 18.36
N GLY A 63 -0.43 16.72 18.63
CA GLY A 63 -0.14 17.34 19.94
C GLY A 63 -1.15 17.03 21.06
N ASN A 64 -2.36 16.61 20.70
CA ASN A 64 -3.38 16.08 21.62
C ASN A 64 -3.95 14.82 20.97
N LYS A 65 -4.34 13.82 21.78
CA LYS A 65 -4.97 12.61 21.25
C LYS A 65 -6.16 12.95 20.35
N LEU A 66 -6.25 12.25 19.24
CA LEU A 66 -7.42 12.26 18.37
C LEU A 66 -8.47 11.34 18.97
N GLU A 67 -9.73 11.76 18.94
CA GLU A 67 -10.82 11.03 19.59
C GLU A 67 -12.02 10.83 18.68
N TYR A 68 -12.62 9.65 18.79
CA TYR A 68 -13.91 9.31 18.21
C TYR A 68 -14.69 8.38 19.15
N VAL A 69 -16.00 8.59 19.27
CA VAL A 69 -16.89 7.82 20.15
C VAL A 69 -18.01 7.20 19.34
N ILE A 70 -18.05 5.87 19.32
CA ILE A 70 -19.16 5.11 18.73
C ILE A 70 -20.35 5.20 19.69
N THR A 71 -21.48 5.66 19.20
CA THR A 71 -22.78 5.63 19.90
C THR A 71 -23.73 4.69 19.16
N PRO A 72 -24.87 4.29 19.74
CA PRO A 72 -25.86 3.49 19.01
C PRO A 72 -26.27 4.17 17.69
N THR A 73 -26.62 3.35 16.68
CA THR A 73 -27.14 3.77 15.36
C THR A 73 -26.14 4.51 14.47
N LYS A 74 -24.83 4.33 14.69
CA LYS A 74 -23.78 4.89 13.83
C LYS A 74 -23.53 3.99 12.62
N GLY A 75 -23.09 4.59 11.51
CA GLY A 75 -22.54 3.84 10.40
C GLY A 75 -21.09 3.44 10.67
N ASN A 76 -20.52 2.72 9.71
CA ASN A 76 -19.12 2.31 9.74
C ASN A 76 -18.20 3.52 9.53
N LEU A 77 -16.99 3.46 10.12
CA LEU A 77 -15.96 4.48 9.92
C LEU A 77 -14.75 3.85 9.25
N THR A 78 -14.36 4.42 8.11
CA THR A 78 -13.11 4.10 7.41
C THR A 78 -12.14 5.25 7.53
N ILE A 79 -10.89 4.97 7.94
CA ILE A 79 -9.77 5.92 7.95
C ILE A 79 -8.70 5.33 7.03
N GLU A 80 -8.33 6.05 5.98
CA GLU A 80 -7.37 5.54 4.99
C GLU A 80 -6.46 6.64 4.43
N GLN A 81 -5.32 6.24 3.88
CA GLN A 81 -4.51 7.14 3.05
C GLN A 81 -5.27 7.53 1.76
N GLU A 82 -5.10 8.77 1.31
CA GLU A 82 -5.75 9.26 0.08
C GLU A 82 -5.31 8.47 -1.16
N ASN A 83 -3.99 8.26 -1.29
CA ASN A 83 -3.36 7.59 -2.41
C ASN A 83 -2.51 6.42 -1.90
N PRO A 84 -2.85 5.17 -2.26
CA PRO A 84 -2.01 4.02 -1.94
C PRO A 84 -0.57 4.20 -2.45
N GLY A 85 0.41 3.84 -1.62
CA GLY A 85 1.84 3.99 -1.94
C GLY A 85 2.47 5.32 -1.49
N TYR A 86 1.69 6.24 -0.93
CA TYR A 86 2.20 7.48 -0.35
C TYR A 86 1.99 7.50 1.17
N ASP A 87 3.08 7.59 1.92
CA ASP A 87 3.04 7.42 3.37
C ASP A 87 2.30 8.54 4.12
N VAL A 88 1.45 8.13 5.07
CA VAL A 88 0.83 8.99 6.09
C VAL A 88 1.41 8.65 7.46
N PHE A 89 2.04 9.63 8.11
CA PHE A 89 2.64 9.46 9.43
C PHE A 89 1.84 10.23 10.48
N LEU A 90 1.16 9.53 11.38
CA LEU A 90 0.65 10.10 12.61
C LEU A 90 1.75 10.00 13.67
N ASN A 91 2.30 11.15 14.06
CA ASN A 91 3.45 11.24 14.97
C ASN A 91 3.00 11.77 16.34
N GLY A 92 3.05 10.91 17.36
CA GLY A 92 2.56 11.25 18.71
C GLY A 92 3.50 12.16 19.52
N GLY A 93 4.80 12.14 19.20
CA GLY A 93 5.81 12.90 19.95
C GLY A 93 5.76 12.61 21.46
N ALA A 94 6.15 13.58 22.29
CA ALA A 94 6.26 13.37 23.73
C ALA A 94 4.93 13.40 24.53
N ALA A 95 3.76 13.49 23.87
CA ALA A 95 2.55 14.01 24.50
C ALA A 95 1.41 13.01 24.77
N GLY A 96 1.43 11.78 24.22
CA GLY A 96 0.39 10.79 24.56
C GLY A 96 0.05 9.75 23.50
N ARG A 97 -1.14 9.16 23.65
CA ARG A 97 -1.82 8.30 22.65
C ARG A 97 -2.20 9.09 21.40
N ILE A 98 -2.09 8.50 20.21
CA ILE A 98 -2.33 9.21 18.95
C ILE A 98 -3.82 9.23 18.60
N LEU A 99 -4.46 8.06 18.56
CA LEU A 99 -5.87 7.92 18.22
C LEU A 99 -6.58 6.99 19.22
N GLU A 100 -7.69 7.48 19.77
CA GLU A 100 -8.56 6.76 20.68
C GLU A 100 -10.00 6.69 20.12
N ILE A 101 -10.44 5.47 19.84
CA ILE A 101 -11.81 5.16 19.43
C ILE A 101 -12.48 4.40 20.57
N ARG A 102 -13.56 4.96 21.14
CA ARG A 102 -14.28 4.36 22.28
C ARG A 102 -15.66 3.89 21.86
N ASN A 103 -16.06 2.71 22.32
CA ASN A 103 -17.43 2.23 22.17
C ASN A 103 -18.30 2.64 23.36
N SER A 104 -19.35 3.43 23.11
CA SER A 104 -20.37 3.85 24.07
C SER A 104 -21.77 3.35 23.68
N GLY A 105 -21.86 2.09 23.24
CA GLY A 105 -23.13 1.39 23.01
C GLY A 105 -23.41 1.01 21.56
N GLY A 106 -22.43 1.15 20.66
CA GLY A 106 -22.47 0.51 19.34
C GLY A 106 -22.43 -1.01 19.46
N THR A 107 -23.09 -1.69 18.52
CA THR A 107 -23.28 -3.14 18.53
C THR A 107 -22.83 -3.83 17.24
N ASN A 108 -22.78 -3.11 16.12
CA ASN A 108 -22.54 -3.70 14.79
C ASN A 108 -21.55 -2.92 13.93
N GLU A 109 -21.14 -1.74 14.39
CA GLU A 109 -20.27 -0.82 13.66
C GLU A 109 -18.90 -1.46 13.37
N ILE A 110 -18.38 -1.17 12.18
CA ILE A 110 -17.05 -1.59 11.73
C ILE A 110 -16.15 -0.36 11.70
N ILE A 111 -14.99 -0.48 12.33
CA ILE A 111 -13.91 0.50 12.25
C ILE A 111 -12.82 -0.07 11.36
N THR A 112 -12.57 0.57 10.22
CA THR A 112 -11.50 0.18 9.29
C THR A 112 -10.41 1.23 9.28
N ILE A 113 -9.16 0.82 9.48
CA ILE A 113 -7.98 1.70 9.39
C ILE A 113 -6.97 1.08 8.42
N THR A 114 -6.60 1.82 7.37
CA THR A 114 -5.74 1.29 6.30
C THR A 114 -4.61 2.23 5.90
N GLY A 115 -3.38 1.73 5.79
CA GLY A 115 -2.27 2.49 5.18
C GLY A 115 -1.70 3.62 6.05
N ILE A 116 -1.85 3.53 7.38
CA ILE A 116 -1.44 4.60 8.30
C ILE A 116 -0.25 4.14 9.15
N THR A 117 0.76 5.01 9.28
CA THR A 117 1.88 4.80 10.21
C THR A 117 1.63 5.56 11.51
N PHE A 118 1.56 4.83 12.63
CA PHE A 118 1.50 5.35 13.99
C PHE A 118 2.87 5.25 14.64
N GLN A 119 3.49 6.39 14.96
CA GLN A 119 4.87 6.38 15.45
C GLN A 119 5.16 7.35 16.59
N ASN A 120 6.20 7.00 17.35
CA ASN A 120 6.77 7.79 18.44
C ASN A 120 5.74 8.25 19.47
N ALA A 121 4.70 7.45 19.74
CA ALA A 121 3.77 7.73 20.83
C ALA A 121 4.46 7.50 22.19
N ILE A 122 4.13 8.36 23.16
CA ILE A 122 4.36 8.11 24.58
C ILE A 122 3.03 7.64 25.19
N GLY A 123 2.80 6.34 25.11
CA GLY A 123 1.57 5.64 25.40
C GLY A 123 1.24 4.64 24.29
N THR A 124 0.08 4.00 24.37
CA THR A 124 -0.45 3.20 23.25
C THR A 124 -0.74 4.09 22.05
N ALA A 125 -0.16 3.79 20.89
CA ALA A 125 -0.33 4.63 19.69
C ALA A 125 -1.78 4.67 19.23
N LEU A 126 -2.40 3.49 19.09
CA LEU A 126 -3.78 3.31 18.69
C LEU A 126 -4.56 2.53 19.74
N ASN A 127 -5.64 3.10 20.25
CA ASN A 127 -6.59 2.39 21.11
C ASN A 127 -7.96 2.37 20.43
N VAL A 128 -8.49 1.17 20.16
CA VAL A 128 -9.80 1.00 19.53
C VAL A 128 -10.63 0.03 20.34
N SER A 129 -11.76 0.50 20.87
CA SER A 129 -12.85 -0.32 21.35
C SER A 129 -14.02 -0.16 20.39
N ALA A 130 -14.40 -1.26 19.72
CA ALA A 130 -15.51 -1.30 18.76
C ALA A 130 -16.07 -2.72 18.62
N PRO A 131 -17.29 -2.91 18.10
CA PRO A 131 -17.83 -4.24 17.85
C PRO A 131 -16.98 -5.04 16.86
N ASN A 132 -16.58 -4.41 15.75
CA ASN A 132 -15.73 -5.00 14.72
C ASN A 132 -14.61 -4.01 14.34
N ILE A 133 -13.40 -4.52 14.22
CA ILE A 133 -12.18 -3.73 13.96
C ILE A 133 -11.41 -4.41 12.82
N GLU A 134 -11.06 -3.64 11.80
CA GLU A 134 -10.20 -4.06 10.70
C GLU A 134 -9.01 -3.09 10.60
N ILE A 135 -7.79 -3.60 10.73
CA ILE A 135 -6.57 -2.80 10.54
C ILE A 135 -5.72 -3.46 9.47
N LYS A 136 -5.40 -2.71 8.42
CA LYS A 136 -4.76 -3.22 7.21
C LYS A 136 -3.59 -2.35 6.80
N ASN A 137 -2.48 -2.91 6.34
CA ASN A 137 -1.37 -2.14 5.76
C ASN A 137 -0.87 -0.99 6.67
N CYS A 138 -1.00 -1.12 8.00
CA CYS A 138 -0.61 -0.10 8.95
C CYS A 138 0.73 -0.43 9.60
N LYS A 139 1.45 0.61 10.01
CA LYS A 139 2.74 0.47 10.70
C LYS A 139 2.66 1.08 12.10
N PHE A 140 3.21 0.41 13.10
CA PHE A 140 3.29 0.85 14.48
C PHE A 140 4.75 0.84 14.89
N ILE A 141 5.36 2.01 14.97
CA ILE A 141 6.83 2.14 15.04
C ILE A 141 7.26 2.91 16.28
N ASN A 142 8.14 2.32 17.10
CA ASN A 142 8.80 2.97 18.22
C ASN A 142 7.83 3.64 19.23
N ASN A 143 6.68 3.03 19.48
CA ASN A 143 5.73 3.51 20.47
C ASN A 143 6.10 2.97 21.85
N THR A 144 6.19 3.85 22.85
CA THR A 144 6.74 3.51 24.18
C THR A 144 5.75 3.83 25.28
N PRO A 145 5.77 3.16 26.44
CA PRO A 145 4.88 3.52 27.54
C PRO A 145 5.25 4.89 28.10
N ASP A 146 4.26 5.58 28.67
CA ASP A 146 4.54 6.77 29.48
C ASP A 146 5.22 6.36 30.80
N PHE A 147 6.54 6.56 30.88
CA PHE A 147 7.34 6.23 32.06
C PHE A 147 7.17 7.21 33.23
N ASP A 148 6.42 8.31 33.06
CA ASP A 148 6.11 9.25 34.13
C ASP A 148 4.82 8.88 34.89
N LEU A 149 3.97 8.04 34.30
CA LEU A 149 2.75 7.53 34.94
C LEU A 149 3.05 6.38 35.93
N SER A 150 2.09 6.08 36.83
CA SER A 150 2.21 4.92 37.72
C SER A 150 2.12 3.60 36.92
N PRO A 151 2.82 2.52 37.29
CA PRO A 151 2.82 1.25 36.54
C PRO A 151 1.43 0.71 36.18
N ALA A 152 0.42 0.90 37.03
CA ALA A 152 -0.97 0.46 36.80
C ALA A 152 -1.77 1.33 35.80
N THR A 153 -1.26 2.51 35.46
CA THR A 153 -1.85 3.45 34.49
C THR A 153 -1.00 3.62 33.23
N ARG A 154 0.20 2.99 33.20
CA ARG A 154 1.03 2.95 31.99
C ARG A 154 0.33 2.04 31.00
N LEU A 155 -0.23 2.63 29.96
CA LEU A 155 -0.61 1.91 28.77
C LEU A 155 0.52 2.11 27.77
N GLY A 156 1.02 1.03 27.17
CA GLY A 156 2.15 1.06 26.24
C GLY A 156 1.91 0.08 25.09
N GLY A 157 2.75 0.20 24.07
CA GLY A 157 2.75 -0.65 22.89
C GLY A 157 2.19 0.02 21.64
N GLY A 158 2.19 -0.71 20.52
CA GLY A 158 1.69 -0.22 19.24
C GLY A 158 0.18 -0.01 19.24
N ALA A 159 -0.58 -1.08 19.50
CA ALA A 159 -2.04 -1.04 19.48
C ALA A 159 -2.72 -1.76 20.65
N GLU A 160 -3.87 -1.25 21.09
CA GLU A 160 -4.79 -1.89 22.02
C GLU A 160 -6.18 -1.98 21.40
N LEU A 161 -6.65 -3.20 21.16
CA LEU A 161 -7.85 -3.45 20.37
C LEU A 161 -8.84 -4.29 21.17
N THR A 162 -10.06 -3.80 21.33
CA THR A 162 -11.13 -4.48 22.08
C THR A 162 -12.36 -4.67 21.20
N GLY A 163 -12.66 -5.91 20.84
CA GLY A 163 -13.75 -6.25 19.92
C GLY A 163 -13.53 -7.55 19.16
N LYS A 164 -14.19 -7.70 18.02
CA LYS A 164 -13.78 -8.64 16.96
C LYS A 164 -12.70 -7.96 16.14
N VAL A 165 -11.57 -8.63 15.91
CA VAL A 165 -10.40 -7.97 15.31
C VAL A 165 -9.88 -8.76 14.12
N THR A 166 -9.69 -8.06 13.01
CA THR A 166 -8.94 -8.52 11.84
C THR A 166 -7.71 -7.64 11.65
N LEU A 167 -6.53 -8.24 11.71
CA LEU A 167 -5.26 -7.59 11.37
C LEU A 167 -4.69 -8.20 10.10
N LYS A 168 -4.46 -7.39 9.07
CA LYS A 168 -3.83 -7.86 7.84
C LYS A 168 -2.67 -6.99 7.38
N ASN A 169 -1.52 -7.59 7.06
CA ASN A 169 -0.39 -6.87 6.48
C ASN A 169 0.06 -5.65 7.31
N ASN A 170 0.15 -5.81 8.63
CA ASN A 170 0.60 -4.73 9.52
C ASN A 170 2.00 -5.00 10.05
N ILE A 171 2.75 -3.94 10.31
CA ILE A 171 4.09 -4.01 10.90
C ILE A 171 4.07 -3.36 12.28
N PHE A 172 4.53 -4.10 13.29
CA PHE A 172 4.75 -3.62 14.65
C PHE A 172 6.25 -3.73 14.95
N ASP A 173 6.98 -2.62 14.89
CA ASP A 173 8.43 -2.59 15.06
C ASP A 173 8.87 -1.70 16.24
N GLY A 174 9.71 -2.25 17.10
CA GLY A 174 10.39 -1.49 18.15
C GLY A 174 9.47 -0.92 19.24
N ASN A 175 8.25 -1.44 19.36
CA ASN A 175 7.30 -0.94 20.35
C ASN A 175 7.59 -1.53 21.73
N GLN A 176 7.31 -0.73 22.77
CA GLN A 176 7.51 -1.11 24.16
C GLN A 176 6.18 -1.11 24.90
N GLY A 177 5.87 -2.25 25.51
CA GLY A 177 4.69 -2.49 26.32
C GLY A 177 4.92 -2.05 27.76
N SER A 178 3.85 -1.69 28.44
CA SER A 178 3.88 -1.55 29.90
C SER A 178 3.89 -2.93 30.55
N PRO A 179 4.05 -3.05 31.88
CA PRO A 179 3.96 -4.35 32.55
C PRO A 179 2.69 -5.13 32.20
N ASP A 180 1.55 -4.45 31.98
CA ASP A 180 0.25 -5.10 31.76
C ASP A 180 -0.17 -5.21 30.28
N MET A 181 0.72 -4.84 29.35
CA MET A 181 0.46 -4.83 27.91
C MET A 181 1.60 -5.46 27.11
N CYS A 182 1.27 -6.01 25.96
CA CYS A 182 2.29 -6.41 24.99
C CYS A 182 2.93 -5.21 24.30
N GLY A 183 4.18 -5.37 23.84
CA GLY A 183 4.90 -4.34 23.10
C GLY A 183 4.29 -4.06 21.74
N GLY A 184 4.13 -5.05 20.89
CA GLY A 184 3.53 -4.86 19.56
C GLY A 184 2.05 -4.52 19.65
N ALA A 185 1.22 -5.48 20.02
CA ALA A 185 -0.22 -5.26 20.19
C ALA A 185 -0.85 -6.08 21.32
N THR A 186 -1.90 -5.52 21.92
CA THR A 186 -2.77 -6.21 22.87
C THR A 186 -4.20 -6.24 22.34
N ILE A 187 -4.76 -7.44 22.20
CA ILE A 187 -6.09 -7.67 21.64
C ILE A 187 -6.97 -8.37 22.69
N VAL A 188 -8.19 -7.88 22.88
CA VAL A 188 -9.15 -8.36 23.86
C VAL A 188 -10.54 -8.54 23.23
N GLY A 189 -11.28 -9.58 23.60
CA GLY A 189 -12.63 -9.84 23.06
C GLY A 189 -12.69 -11.13 22.26
N GLY A 190 -13.00 -11.05 20.96
CA GLY A 190 -13.02 -12.18 20.03
C GLY A 190 -14.30 -12.28 19.20
N PRO A 191 -14.29 -12.94 18.02
CA PRO A 191 -13.18 -13.65 17.38
C PRO A 191 -12.04 -12.77 16.81
N PHE A 192 -10.90 -13.40 16.52
CA PHE A 192 -9.70 -12.77 15.98
C PHE A 192 -9.16 -13.49 14.73
N GLU A 193 -8.76 -12.70 13.73
CA GLU A 193 -8.17 -13.17 12.48
C GLU A 193 -6.94 -12.31 12.16
N LEU A 194 -5.76 -12.92 12.18
CA LEU A 194 -4.49 -12.23 11.96
C LEU A 194 -3.76 -12.89 10.81
N ASP A 195 -3.53 -12.11 9.77
CA ASP A 195 -2.97 -12.58 8.51
C ASP A 195 -1.80 -11.69 8.08
N SER A 196 -0.63 -12.27 7.81
CA SER A 196 0.49 -11.54 7.20
C SER A 196 0.98 -10.35 8.03
N ASN A 197 1.01 -10.44 9.37
CA ASN A 197 1.51 -9.34 10.21
C ASN A 197 2.94 -9.60 10.69
N ILE A 198 3.76 -8.56 10.76
CA ILE A 198 5.13 -8.62 11.26
C ILE A 198 5.20 -7.96 12.64
N PHE A 199 5.65 -8.71 13.63
CA PHE A 199 5.96 -8.24 14.98
C PHE A 199 7.45 -8.39 15.21
N VAL A 200 8.18 -7.29 15.19
CA VAL A 200 9.64 -7.29 15.26
C VAL A 200 10.18 -6.34 16.32
N ASN A 201 11.24 -6.74 17.03
CA ASN A 201 11.92 -5.93 18.05
C ASN A 201 11.01 -5.39 19.17
N ASN A 202 9.83 -5.96 19.40
CA ASN A 202 8.93 -5.43 20.41
C ASN A 202 9.33 -5.94 21.79
N THR A 203 9.27 -5.05 22.78
CA THR A 203 9.61 -5.40 24.17
C THR A 203 8.37 -5.30 25.05
N GLY A 204 8.11 -6.33 25.85
CA GLY A 204 7.00 -6.37 26.78
C GLY A 204 7.47 -6.61 28.22
N GLY A 205 6.59 -6.30 29.17
CA GLY A 205 6.80 -6.60 30.58
C GLY A 205 7.46 -5.48 31.41
N GLY A 206 7.62 -5.74 32.70
CA GLY A 206 8.26 -4.86 33.68
C GLY A 206 8.46 -5.59 35.02
N PRO A 207 8.92 -4.92 36.08
CA PRO A 207 9.37 -5.59 37.32
C PRO A 207 8.26 -6.27 38.16
N TYR A 208 7.02 -6.29 37.67
CA TYR A 208 5.83 -6.77 38.38
C TYR A 208 5.31 -8.10 37.82
N LEU A 209 4.36 -8.71 38.53
CA LEU A 209 3.79 -10.08 38.40
C LEU A 209 3.05 -10.39 37.07
N SER A 210 3.32 -9.70 35.97
CA SER A 210 2.51 -9.76 34.76
C SER A 210 3.03 -10.80 33.75
N VAL A 211 2.11 -11.34 32.95
CA VAL A 211 2.31 -12.48 32.00
C VAL A 211 2.37 -12.04 30.54
N ASN A 212 2.45 -10.75 30.27
CA ASN A 212 2.27 -10.19 28.91
C ASN A 212 3.57 -10.19 28.12
N GLY A 213 3.50 -10.61 26.86
CA GLY A 213 4.66 -10.83 26.02
C GLY A 213 5.21 -9.62 25.29
N GLY A 214 6.25 -9.83 24.48
CA GLY A 214 6.90 -8.78 23.69
C GLY A 214 6.12 -8.39 22.43
N GLY A 215 5.81 -9.37 21.58
CA GLY A 215 5.14 -9.16 20.29
C GLY A 215 3.63 -8.93 20.42
N LEU A 216 2.86 -10.00 20.61
CA LEU A 216 1.40 -9.97 20.56
C LEU A 216 0.75 -10.67 21.76
N CYS A 217 -0.26 -10.03 22.34
CA CYS A 217 -1.10 -10.59 23.39
C CYS A 217 -2.54 -10.68 22.91
N ILE A 218 -3.10 -11.89 22.90
CA ILE A 218 -4.51 -12.13 22.63
C ILE A 218 -5.19 -12.63 23.90
N ARG A 219 -6.26 -11.95 24.32
CA ARG A 219 -7.09 -12.34 25.46
C ARG A 219 -8.53 -12.51 25.01
N SER A 220 -8.95 -13.75 24.81
CA SER A 220 -10.36 -14.04 24.64
C SER A 220 -11.02 -14.28 26.00
N ASN A 221 -11.96 -13.39 26.30
CA ASN A 221 -12.86 -13.51 27.43
C ASN A 221 -14.28 -13.30 26.89
N VAL A 222 -14.83 -14.27 26.16
CA VAL A 222 -16.26 -14.22 25.82
C VAL A 222 -17.05 -14.45 27.11
N PRO A 223 -17.84 -13.47 27.59
CA PRO A 223 -18.73 -13.70 28.72
C PRO A 223 -19.72 -14.81 28.33
N SER A 224 -19.96 -15.76 29.23
CA SER A 224 -20.99 -16.79 29.05
C SER A 224 -22.27 -16.14 28.49
N PRO A 225 -22.75 -16.52 27.28
CA PRO A 225 -24.15 -16.31 27.01
C PRO A 225 -24.94 -17.22 27.98
N GLU A 226 -26.05 -16.68 28.46
CA GLU A 226 -27.28 -17.31 28.99
C GLU A 226 -27.43 -18.84 28.79
N PRO A 227 -28.22 -19.53 29.65
CA PRO A 227 -28.08 -20.97 29.93
C PRO A 227 -28.23 -21.86 28.69
N LEU A 228 -27.26 -22.78 28.53
CA LEU A 228 -27.26 -24.00 27.68
C LEU A 228 -28.57 -24.23 26.90
N GLU A 229 -28.70 -23.60 25.72
CA GLU A 229 -29.72 -24.03 24.77
C GLU A 229 -29.33 -25.39 24.17
N THR A 230 -30.29 -26.30 24.17
CA THR A 230 -30.18 -27.72 23.82
C THR A 230 -30.06 -27.99 22.31
N VAL A 231 -29.40 -27.12 21.55
CA VAL A 231 -29.21 -27.26 20.09
C VAL A 231 -27.90 -28.02 19.83
N PRO A 232 -27.88 -29.04 18.94
CA PRO A 232 -26.67 -29.81 18.65
C PRO A 232 -25.57 -28.89 18.06
N PRO A 233 -24.28 -29.15 18.33
CA PRO A 233 -23.22 -28.25 17.93
C PRO A 233 -23.06 -28.29 16.42
N THR A 234 -23.41 -27.19 15.76
CA THR A 234 -22.80 -26.83 14.47
C THR A 234 -21.29 -26.75 14.68
N PRO A 235 -20.45 -27.15 13.69
CA PRO A 235 -19.01 -26.91 13.78
C PRO A 235 -18.79 -25.41 14.02
N LYS A 236 -18.23 -25.06 15.18
CA LYS A 236 -17.99 -23.66 15.51
C LYS A 236 -16.80 -23.17 14.69
N LYS A 237 -16.94 -22.01 14.04
CA LYS A 237 -15.81 -21.32 13.37
C LYS A 237 -14.66 -21.16 14.38
N PRO A 238 -13.39 -21.33 13.97
CA PRO A 238 -12.25 -20.98 14.82
C PRO A 238 -12.41 -19.58 15.41
N GLU A 239 -12.15 -19.46 16.70
CA GLU A 239 -12.28 -18.19 17.43
C GLU A 239 -11.02 -17.34 17.29
N ILE A 240 -9.87 -17.98 17.07
CA ILE A 240 -8.56 -17.35 16.92
C ILE A 240 -7.83 -18.01 15.74
N ILE A 241 -7.52 -17.25 14.70
CA ILE A 241 -6.79 -17.70 13.50
C ILE A 241 -5.56 -16.80 13.32
N LEU A 242 -4.37 -17.40 13.29
CA LEU A 242 -3.12 -16.74 12.97
C LEU A 242 -2.49 -17.42 11.75
N THR A 243 -2.38 -16.68 10.66
CA THR A 243 -1.78 -17.11 9.40
C THR A 243 -0.68 -16.16 8.97
N ASN A 244 0.44 -16.69 8.46
CA ASN A 244 1.42 -15.86 7.78
C ASN A 244 2.10 -14.78 8.63
N ASN A 245 2.10 -14.91 9.96
CA ASN A 245 2.66 -13.87 10.81
C ASN A 245 4.13 -14.15 11.13
N VAL A 246 4.93 -13.09 11.18
CA VAL A 246 6.34 -13.13 11.61
C VAL A 246 6.44 -12.55 13.02
N PHE A 247 7.12 -13.28 13.90
CA PHE A 247 7.51 -12.84 15.24
C PHE A 247 9.02 -12.93 15.38
N ASP A 248 9.72 -11.80 15.22
CA ASP A 248 11.19 -11.76 15.26
C ASP A 248 11.72 -10.87 16.39
N ALA A 249 12.73 -11.36 17.11
CA ALA A 249 13.48 -10.58 18.08
C ALA A 249 12.62 -9.89 19.17
N ASN A 250 11.42 -10.41 19.44
CA ASN A 250 10.57 -9.85 20.48
C ASN A 250 11.02 -10.36 21.85
N THR A 251 11.05 -9.45 22.82
CA THR A 251 11.57 -9.75 24.16
C THR A 251 10.50 -9.52 25.20
N CYS A 252 10.35 -10.45 26.15
CA CYS A 252 9.65 -10.16 27.39
C CYS A 252 10.57 -10.14 28.60
N SER A 253 10.54 -9.03 29.34
CA SER A 253 11.38 -8.80 30.53
C SER A 253 10.70 -9.05 31.88
N ALA A 254 9.48 -9.60 31.92
CA ALA A 254 8.76 -9.80 33.18
C ALA A 254 9.16 -11.11 33.89
N PHE A 255 9.12 -11.07 35.23
CA PHE A 255 9.59 -12.15 36.11
C PHE A 255 8.65 -13.38 36.21
N TYR A 256 7.51 -13.42 35.51
CA TYR A 256 6.47 -14.45 35.70
C TYR A 256 5.97 -15.08 34.40
N GLY A 257 6.86 -15.70 33.63
CA GLY A 257 6.44 -16.66 32.60
C GLY A 257 5.84 -16.06 31.31
N CYS A 258 6.19 -14.82 30.96
CA CYS A 258 5.69 -14.17 29.75
C CYS A 258 6.50 -14.58 28.48
N PRO A 259 5.84 -14.72 27.32
CA PRO A 259 6.53 -15.09 26.08
C PRO A 259 7.14 -13.89 25.36
N GLY A 260 8.21 -14.10 24.59
CA GLY A 260 8.77 -13.05 23.74
C GLY A 260 7.84 -12.73 22.56
N GLY A 261 7.49 -13.73 21.76
CA GLY A 261 6.69 -13.57 20.54
C GLY A 261 5.19 -13.43 20.79
N LEU A 262 4.49 -14.54 21.03
CA LEU A 262 3.04 -14.62 21.09
C LEU A 262 2.52 -15.11 22.45
N TYR A 263 1.53 -14.42 23.00
CA TYR A 263 0.75 -14.85 24.15
C TYR A 263 -0.73 -14.98 23.80
N ILE A 264 -1.33 -16.14 24.05
CA ILE A 264 -2.77 -16.35 23.94
C ILE A 264 -3.33 -16.81 25.29
N SER A 265 -4.33 -16.10 25.79
CA SER A 265 -5.16 -16.53 26.91
C SER A 265 -6.61 -16.66 26.44
N GLN A 266 -7.15 -17.87 26.53
CA GLN A 266 -8.48 -18.22 26.10
C GLN A 266 -9.31 -18.78 27.27
N ASN A 267 -10.29 -17.99 27.73
CA ASN A 267 -11.17 -18.32 28.84
C ASN A 267 -12.64 -18.55 28.43
N SER A 268 -12.92 -18.76 27.14
CA SER A 268 -14.25 -19.05 26.60
C SER A 268 -14.72 -20.47 26.95
N TYR A 269 -15.98 -20.59 27.40
CA TYR A 269 -16.61 -21.86 27.83
C TYR A 269 -17.14 -22.72 26.66
N LEU A 270 -17.07 -22.21 25.43
CA LEU A 270 -17.83 -22.71 24.29
C LEU A 270 -16.99 -23.49 23.27
N ASP A 271 -16.16 -24.44 23.70
CA ASP A 271 -15.34 -25.28 22.81
C ASP A 271 -14.46 -24.46 21.84
N PRO A 272 -13.59 -23.56 22.36
CA PRO A 272 -12.76 -22.68 21.54
C PRO A 272 -11.85 -23.47 20.59
N GLN A 273 -11.74 -22.99 19.35
CA GLN A 273 -10.78 -23.47 18.37
C GLN A 273 -9.75 -22.37 18.05
N ILE A 274 -8.48 -22.70 18.28
CA ILE A 274 -7.30 -21.86 17.98
C ILE A 274 -6.53 -22.55 16.85
N VAL A 275 -6.19 -21.82 15.80
CA VAL A 275 -5.44 -22.32 14.64
C VAL A 275 -4.28 -21.38 14.35
N ILE A 276 -3.07 -21.94 14.31
CA ILE A 276 -1.81 -21.22 14.04
C ILE A 276 -1.13 -21.95 12.87
N THR A 277 -1.13 -21.32 11.69
CA THR A 277 -0.68 -21.94 10.44
C THR A 277 0.29 -21.04 9.66
N ASN A 278 1.41 -21.56 9.13
CA ASN A 278 2.38 -20.78 8.34
C ASN A 278 2.88 -19.52 9.06
N ASN A 279 3.31 -19.63 10.32
CA ASN A 279 3.91 -18.50 11.04
C ASN A 279 5.38 -18.79 11.33
N THR A 280 6.20 -17.74 11.35
CA THR A 280 7.63 -17.82 11.66
C THR A 280 7.90 -17.15 13.01
N PHE A 281 8.40 -17.90 13.98
CA PHE A 281 8.81 -17.42 15.30
C PHE A 281 10.33 -17.55 15.43
N ILE A 282 11.03 -16.42 15.44
CA ILE A 282 12.49 -16.41 15.39
C ILE A 282 13.10 -15.43 16.40
N ASN A 283 14.23 -15.79 17.02
CA ASN A 283 15.01 -14.93 17.92
C ASN A 283 14.24 -14.35 19.11
N ASN A 284 13.07 -14.89 19.46
CA ASN A 284 12.28 -14.33 20.56
C ASN A 284 12.89 -14.73 21.91
N THR A 285 12.80 -13.83 22.89
CA THR A 285 13.41 -14.01 24.21
C THR A 285 12.40 -13.90 25.35
N ALA A 286 12.45 -14.82 26.31
CA ALA A 286 11.69 -14.75 27.56
C ALA A 286 12.61 -14.69 28.80
N MET A 287 12.30 -13.84 29.79
CA MET A 287 13.14 -13.63 30.98
C MET A 287 12.77 -14.51 32.20
N GLN A 288 12.53 -15.84 32.08
CA GLN A 288 12.52 -16.78 33.24
C GLN A 288 12.29 -18.27 32.92
N THR A 289 12.91 -19.16 33.72
CA THR A 289 12.69 -20.61 33.78
C THR A 289 11.22 -21.01 33.61
N GLY A 290 10.87 -21.55 32.45
CA GLY A 290 9.58 -22.18 32.21
C GLY A 290 8.68 -21.46 31.21
N ALA A 291 9.00 -20.21 30.87
CA ALA A 291 8.30 -19.44 29.83
C ALA A 291 8.65 -19.97 28.43
N ALA A 292 7.68 -19.98 27.50
CA ALA A 292 8.00 -20.19 26.09
C ALA A 292 8.34 -18.87 25.43
N ALA A 293 9.49 -18.78 24.78
CA ALA A 293 9.94 -17.55 24.15
C ALA A 293 9.22 -17.29 22.81
N GLY A 294 8.92 -18.34 22.04
CA GLY A 294 8.15 -18.25 20.80
C GLY A 294 6.67 -17.95 21.04
N ALA A 295 5.91 -18.93 21.55
CA ALA A 295 4.48 -18.82 21.80
C ALA A 295 4.05 -19.47 23.14
N ALA A 296 3.26 -18.76 23.94
CA ALA A 296 2.61 -19.30 25.14
C ALA A 296 1.08 -19.27 25.01
N ILE A 297 0.44 -20.43 25.20
CA ILE A 297 -1.00 -20.63 24.98
C ILE A 297 -1.65 -21.14 26.26
N LEU A 298 -2.64 -20.44 26.77
CA LEU A 298 -3.41 -20.81 27.95
C LEU A 298 -4.86 -21.01 27.53
N MET A 299 -5.39 -22.23 27.70
CA MET A 299 -6.81 -22.54 27.50
C MET A 299 -7.42 -22.94 28.84
N SER A 300 -8.57 -22.39 29.20
CA SER A 300 -9.25 -22.76 30.46
C SER A 300 -10.29 -23.86 30.31
N PHE A 301 -10.75 -24.15 29.08
CA PHE A 301 -11.83 -25.10 28.78
C PHE A 301 -11.46 -26.08 27.65
N ALA A 302 -12.27 -27.13 27.47
CA ALA A 302 -12.18 -28.05 26.34
C ALA A 302 -12.23 -27.28 25.01
N GLY A 303 -11.52 -27.76 23.99
CA GLY A 303 -11.36 -27.03 22.72
C GLY A 303 -10.47 -27.77 21.74
N VAL A 304 -10.13 -27.10 20.64
CA VAL A 304 -9.18 -27.58 19.63
C VAL A 304 -8.03 -26.59 19.52
N LEU A 305 -6.79 -27.08 19.58
CA LEU A 305 -5.59 -26.31 19.27
C LEU A 305 -4.92 -26.98 18.05
N GLY A 306 -4.93 -26.27 16.92
CA GLY A 306 -4.23 -26.65 15.70
C GLY A 306 -2.97 -25.80 15.50
N ILE A 307 -1.82 -26.45 15.33
CA ILE A 307 -0.55 -25.81 15.02
C ILE A 307 0.02 -26.54 13.80
N HIS A 308 0.08 -25.87 12.65
CA HIS A 308 0.40 -26.49 11.37
C HIS A 308 1.44 -25.67 10.62
N ASN A 309 2.43 -26.31 9.98
CA ASN A 309 3.31 -25.60 9.03
C ASN A 309 3.98 -24.34 9.63
N ASN A 310 4.43 -24.35 10.88
CA ASN A 310 5.12 -23.18 11.46
C ASN A 310 6.62 -23.45 11.65
N ILE A 311 7.40 -22.37 11.58
CA ILE A 311 8.84 -22.36 11.89
C ILE A 311 9.05 -21.80 13.30
N PHE A 312 9.80 -22.52 14.13
CA PHE A 312 10.33 -22.03 15.40
C PHE A 312 11.87 -22.16 15.40
N TRP A 313 12.57 -21.03 15.46
CA TRP A 313 14.04 -20.96 15.37
C TRP A 313 14.62 -20.03 16.45
N ASP A 314 15.62 -20.50 17.20
CA ASP A 314 16.41 -19.71 18.16
C ASP A 314 15.57 -18.88 19.17
N ASN A 315 14.44 -19.45 19.64
CA ASN A 315 13.63 -18.82 20.67
C ASN A 315 14.05 -19.32 22.06
N PHE A 316 14.68 -18.47 22.87
CA PHE A 316 15.27 -18.89 24.15
C PHE A 316 14.69 -18.20 25.38
N ASP A 317 14.62 -18.95 26.47
CA ASP A 317 14.43 -18.41 27.81
C ASP A 317 15.80 -18.20 28.49
N SER A 318 15.97 -17.05 29.14
CA SER A 318 17.13 -16.64 29.96
C SER A 318 17.45 -17.52 31.19
N SER A 319 16.76 -18.65 31.37
CA SER A 319 17.10 -19.65 32.38
C SER A 319 18.56 -20.09 32.30
N TYR A 320 19.11 -20.63 33.39
CA TYR A 320 20.49 -21.14 33.39
C TYR A 320 20.54 -22.64 33.74
N PRO A 321 21.01 -23.52 32.83
CA PRO A 321 21.32 -23.20 31.43
C PRO A 321 20.07 -22.75 30.65
N PRO A 322 20.21 -21.93 29.59
CA PRO A 322 19.06 -21.50 28.79
C PRO A 322 18.36 -22.73 28.23
N VAL A 323 17.03 -22.76 28.40
CA VAL A 323 16.19 -23.84 27.89
C VAL A 323 15.39 -23.27 26.74
N LEU A 324 15.53 -23.88 25.58
CA LEU A 324 14.74 -23.52 24.41
C LEU A 324 13.31 -24.05 24.62
N ARG A 325 12.34 -23.14 24.58
CA ARG A 325 10.93 -23.40 24.80
C ARG A 325 10.14 -22.63 23.76
N ASP A 326 9.90 -23.27 22.62
CA ASP A 326 9.22 -22.62 21.50
C ASP A 326 7.73 -22.48 21.76
N VAL A 327 7.08 -23.53 22.27
CA VAL A 327 5.65 -23.50 22.58
C VAL A 327 5.38 -24.06 23.98
N ALA A 328 4.69 -23.29 24.82
CA ALA A 328 4.21 -23.75 26.12
C ALA A 328 2.70 -23.58 26.26
N GLY A 329 2.03 -24.67 26.62
CA GLY A 329 0.59 -24.75 26.80
C GLY A 329 0.18 -25.08 28.23
N ASN A 330 -0.78 -24.36 28.80
CA ASN A 330 -1.56 -24.89 29.91
C ASN A 330 -2.97 -25.23 29.41
N LEU A 331 -3.17 -26.53 29.19
CA LEU A 331 -4.32 -27.09 28.46
C LEU A 331 -5.11 -28.06 29.34
N PRO A 332 -6.45 -28.03 29.30
CA PRO A 332 -7.32 -29.08 29.84
C PRO A 332 -7.13 -30.43 29.17
N ASP A 333 -7.35 -31.52 29.91
CA ASP A 333 -7.27 -32.91 29.38
C ASP A 333 -8.28 -33.16 28.24
N SER A 334 -9.29 -32.30 28.13
CA SER A 334 -10.33 -32.30 27.12
C SER A 334 -9.99 -31.45 25.88
N VAL A 335 -8.81 -30.83 25.81
CA VAL A 335 -8.35 -30.13 24.58
C VAL A 335 -7.81 -31.15 23.59
N THR A 336 -8.28 -31.09 22.35
CA THR A 336 -7.71 -31.83 21.23
C THR A 336 -6.55 -31.02 20.65
N LEU A 337 -5.34 -31.60 20.69
CA LEU A 337 -4.13 -30.97 20.17
C LEU A 337 -3.72 -31.62 18.85
N ASN A 338 -3.70 -30.82 17.78
CA ASN A 338 -3.28 -31.22 16.45
C ASN A 338 -2.01 -30.44 16.07
N VAL A 339 -0.87 -31.12 16.01
CA VAL A 339 0.41 -30.52 15.64
C VAL A 339 0.96 -31.29 14.43
N THR A 340 1.05 -30.67 13.27
CA THR A 340 1.51 -31.33 12.03
C THR A 340 2.49 -30.46 11.25
N TYR A 341 3.54 -31.08 10.70
CA TYR A 341 4.51 -30.43 9.80
C TYR A 341 5.08 -29.10 10.33
N ASN A 342 5.47 -29.04 11.61
CA ASN A 342 6.13 -27.87 12.20
C ASN A 342 7.61 -28.16 12.40
N LEU A 343 8.46 -27.17 12.14
CA LEU A 343 9.90 -27.28 12.25
C LEU A 343 10.43 -26.55 13.48
N PHE A 344 11.28 -27.26 14.21
CA PHE A 344 11.84 -26.88 15.51
C PHE A 344 13.33 -27.16 15.43
N PHE A 345 14.14 -26.12 15.27
CA PHE A 345 15.49 -26.27 14.74
C PHE A 345 16.60 -26.45 15.78
N ASP A 346 16.26 -26.53 17.07
CA ASP A 346 17.25 -26.80 18.10
C ASP A 346 16.98 -28.13 18.83
N SER A 347 18.05 -28.78 19.28
CA SER A 347 18.00 -30.11 19.92
C SER A 347 17.21 -30.17 21.24
N SER A 348 16.76 -29.02 21.75
CA SER A 348 15.94 -28.86 22.96
C SER A 348 14.55 -28.28 22.69
N SER A 349 14.24 -27.89 21.45
CA SER A 349 12.98 -27.33 21.00
C SER A 349 11.85 -28.33 21.24
N GLN A 350 10.86 -27.93 22.02
CA GLN A 350 9.76 -28.82 22.39
C GLN A 350 8.46 -28.04 22.55
N VAL A 351 7.35 -28.68 22.18
CA VAL A 351 6.02 -28.26 22.60
C VAL A 351 5.75 -28.83 23.99
N TRP A 352 5.71 -27.97 25.00
CA TRP A 352 5.45 -28.34 26.40
C TRP A 352 3.98 -28.14 26.74
N THR A 353 3.34 -29.14 27.35
CA THR A 353 2.01 -28.96 27.96
C THR A 353 2.07 -29.28 29.46
N THR A 354 1.55 -28.37 30.31
CA THR A 354 1.68 -28.47 31.77
C THR A 354 0.90 -29.63 32.41
N ARG A 355 -0.07 -30.24 31.70
CA ARG A 355 -0.78 -31.44 32.16
C ARG A 355 -0.13 -32.76 31.75
N PHE A 356 0.53 -32.82 30.60
CA PHE A 356 1.21 -34.05 30.20
C PHE A 356 2.65 -34.13 30.68
N GLY A 357 3.30 -33.01 31.03
CA GLY A 357 4.68 -33.00 31.54
C GLY A 357 5.69 -33.72 30.63
N ASN A 358 5.25 -34.10 29.44
CA ASN A 358 5.93 -34.95 28.48
C ASN A 358 6.01 -34.13 27.20
N PRO A 359 7.21 -33.95 26.64
CA PRO A 359 7.34 -33.33 25.34
C PRO A 359 6.57 -34.13 24.31
N ILE A 360 5.79 -33.43 23.48
CA ILE A 360 5.27 -33.99 22.25
C ILE A 360 6.40 -33.83 21.25
N THR A 361 6.98 -34.93 20.78
CA THR A 361 7.89 -34.90 19.64
C THR A 361 7.03 -34.74 18.38
N PRO A 362 7.00 -33.57 17.73
CA PRO A 362 6.31 -33.42 16.47
C PRO A 362 6.92 -34.36 15.42
N ASN A 363 6.14 -34.67 14.39
CA ASN A 363 6.66 -35.34 13.20
C ASN A 363 7.63 -34.36 12.51
N LEU A 364 8.92 -34.46 12.83
CA LEU A 364 9.97 -33.61 12.28
C LEU A 364 10.14 -34.00 10.81
N GLY A 365 9.69 -33.13 9.92
CA GLY A 365 9.81 -33.33 8.47
C GLY A 365 11.24 -33.23 7.92
N CYS A 366 12.28 -33.03 8.74
CA CYS A 366 13.66 -33.00 8.26
C CYS A 366 14.44 -34.29 8.55
N ASP A 367 13.96 -35.43 8.02
CA ASP A 367 14.74 -36.68 7.99
C ASP A 367 15.81 -36.58 6.87
N GLY A 368 16.83 -35.73 7.06
CA GLY A 368 17.81 -35.48 6.00
C GLY A 368 18.87 -34.40 6.18
N GLY A 369 18.89 -33.66 7.30
CA GLY A 369 19.89 -32.61 7.54
C GLY A 369 19.23 -31.24 7.51
N CYS A 370 18.68 -30.86 8.66
CA CYS A 370 18.17 -29.52 8.89
C CYS A 370 19.40 -28.58 8.82
N ASP A 371 19.62 -27.95 7.66
CA ASP A 371 20.71 -26.99 7.50
C ASP A 371 20.46 -25.83 8.46
N THR A 372 21.42 -25.60 9.34
CA THR A 372 21.34 -24.59 10.38
C THR A 372 21.59 -23.16 9.88
N ASN A 373 21.66 -22.97 8.56
CA ASN A 373 22.13 -21.73 7.92
C ASN A 373 21.06 -20.88 7.23
N VAL A 374 19.78 -21.25 7.30
CA VAL A 374 18.71 -20.62 6.48
C VAL A 374 18.55 -19.11 6.74
N TYR A 375 18.84 -18.61 7.94
CA TYR A 375 18.70 -17.18 8.28
C TYR A 375 20.00 -16.47 8.70
N THR A 376 21.18 -17.12 8.59
CA THR A 376 22.45 -16.50 9.02
C THR A 376 23.14 -15.66 7.95
N GLN A 377 22.68 -15.72 6.70
CA GLN A 377 22.99 -14.65 5.76
C GLN A 377 22.03 -13.51 6.04
N ASN A 378 22.49 -12.60 6.91
CA ASN A 378 22.01 -11.23 7.00
C ASN A 378 21.56 -10.80 5.59
N PRO A 379 20.25 -10.60 5.34
CA PRO A 379 19.78 -10.19 4.03
C PRO A 379 20.47 -8.86 3.77
N GLY A 380 21.48 -8.93 2.92
CA GLY A 380 22.23 -7.78 2.48
C GLY A 380 21.28 -6.99 1.61
N LEU A 381 20.48 -6.14 2.25
CA LEU A 381 20.09 -4.76 1.94
C LEU A 381 18.85 -4.29 2.73
N SER A 382 18.12 -5.16 3.43
CA SER A 382 17.06 -4.76 4.38
C SER A 382 16.91 -5.72 5.57
N PHE A 383 17.03 -5.17 6.77
CA PHE A 383 16.44 -5.75 7.98
C PHE A 383 14.95 -6.03 7.66
N LEU A 384 14.42 -7.24 7.92
CA LEU A 384 13.04 -7.72 7.63
C LEU A 384 12.77 -8.55 6.36
N ASP A 385 13.78 -9.13 5.70
CA ASP A 385 13.53 -10.14 4.65
C ASP A 385 13.52 -11.56 5.28
N TYR A 386 12.35 -12.22 5.31
CA TYR A 386 12.18 -13.56 5.89
C TYR A 386 11.87 -14.63 4.84
N HIS A 387 12.05 -14.33 3.55
CA HIS A 387 11.91 -15.32 2.48
C HIS A 387 12.81 -16.53 2.74
N LEU A 388 12.27 -17.71 2.47
CA LEU A 388 13.08 -18.91 2.41
C LEU A 388 14.06 -18.80 1.23
N ILE A 389 15.21 -19.45 1.35
CA ILE A 389 16.23 -19.49 0.28
C ILE A 389 16.36 -20.90 -0.30
N GLU A 390 16.88 -21.00 -1.53
CA GLU A 390 17.12 -22.27 -2.22
C GLU A 390 17.76 -23.32 -1.29
N ASN A 391 17.24 -24.56 -1.33
CA ASN A 391 17.64 -25.69 -0.47
C ASN A 391 17.21 -25.59 1.02
N SER A 392 16.38 -24.62 1.40
CA SER A 392 15.84 -24.59 2.76
C SER A 392 15.02 -25.84 3.03
N PRO A 393 15.22 -26.55 4.17
CA PRO A 393 14.44 -27.74 4.54
C PRO A 393 12.97 -27.44 4.87
N CYS A 394 12.58 -26.16 4.87
CA CYS A 394 11.21 -25.69 5.05
C CYS A 394 10.42 -25.63 3.74
N ILE A 395 11.11 -25.68 2.60
CA ILE A 395 10.51 -25.67 1.27
C ILE A 395 9.94 -27.06 0.98
N ASP A 396 8.76 -27.12 0.36
CA ASP A 396 8.03 -28.35 -0.01
C ASP A 396 7.77 -29.32 1.16
N ALA A 397 7.72 -28.77 2.37
CA ALA A 397 7.66 -29.55 3.61
C ALA A 397 6.31 -29.45 4.34
N GLY A 398 5.40 -28.56 3.91
CA GLY A 398 4.14 -28.31 4.60
C GLY A 398 3.02 -29.32 4.33
N ASP A 399 1.93 -29.18 5.07
CA ASP A 399 0.70 -29.94 4.92
C ASP A 399 -0.33 -29.15 4.09
N ASN A 400 -0.58 -29.57 2.86
CA ASN A 400 -1.58 -28.98 1.95
C ASN A 400 -3.03 -29.13 2.46
N SER A 401 -3.25 -29.94 3.50
CA SER A 401 -4.55 -30.15 4.13
C SER A 401 -4.72 -29.42 5.46
N ALA A 402 -3.70 -28.65 5.90
CA ALA A 402 -3.76 -27.88 7.13
C ALA A 402 -4.97 -26.94 7.16
N LEU A 403 -5.54 -26.76 8.36
CA LEU A 403 -6.64 -25.82 8.56
C LEU A 403 -6.12 -24.38 8.46
N ALA A 404 -6.94 -23.48 7.93
CA ALA A 404 -6.58 -22.06 7.73
C ALA A 404 -5.35 -21.84 6.84
N LEU A 405 -5.14 -22.71 5.83
CA LEU A 405 -4.23 -22.42 4.72
C LEU A 405 -4.67 -21.26 3.82
N ALA A 406 -5.81 -20.63 4.08
CA ALA A 406 -6.22 -19.38 3.43
C ALA A 406 -5.69 -18.18 4.24
N PRO A 407 -5.26 -17.08 3.59
CA PRO A 407 -5.30 -16.83 2.15
C PRO A 407 -4.33 -17.70 1.34
N ALA A 408 -4.56 -17.78 0.01
CA ALA A 408 -3.75 -18.57 -0.90
C ALA A 408 -2.35 -18.00 -1.12
N THR A 409 -2.13 -16.74 -0.70
CA THR A 409 -0.89 -16.01 -0.91
C THR A 409 -0.27 -15.56 0.42
N ASP A 410 1.02 -15.27 0.41
CA ASP A 410 1.74 -14.74 1.57
C ASP A 410 1.66 -13.19 1.67
N ILE A 411 2.61 -12.57 2.39
CA ILE A 411 2.64 -11.12 2.63
C ILE A 411 3.08 -10.32 1.40
N ASP A 412 3.92 -10.90 0.55
CA ASP A 412 4.39 -10.30 -0.70
C ASP A 412 3.40 -10.54 -1.85
N GLY A 413 2.46 -11.46 -1.64
CA GLY A 413 1.37 -11.76 -2.55
C GLY A 413 1.63 -13.00 -3.39
N ASP A 414 2.68 -13.75 -3.07
CA ASP A 414 3.09 -14.96 -3.78
C ASP A 414 2.27 -16.16 -3.33
N ASP A 415 2.05 -17.10 -4.25
CA ASP A 415 1.26 -18.32 -3.99
C ASP A 415 1.94 -19.17 -2.90
N ARG A 416 1.18 -19.54 -1.86
CA ARG A 416 1.68 -20.37 -0.75
C ARG A 416 1.90 -21.84 -1.07
N LYS A 417 1.90 -22.17 -2.35
CA LYS A 417 2.14 -23.51 -2.85
C LYS A 417 3.06 -23.35 -4.01
N ILE A 418 4.34 -23.54 -3.73
CA ILE A 418 5.37 -23.60 -4.72
C ILE A 418 5.91 -25.03 -4.81
N ASP A 419 6.74 -25.29 -5.80
CA ASP A 419 7.44 -26.56 -5.99
C ASP A 419 8.87 -26.19 -6.38
N ASP A 420 9.81 -26.29 -5.44
CA ASP A 420 11.23 -26.15 -5.74
C ASP A 420 11.76 -27.53 -6.18
N PRO A 421 12.00 -27.77 -7.48
CA PRO A 421 12.44 -29.07 -7.95
C PRO A 421 13.83 -29.46 -7.44
N ALA A 422 14.58 -28.54 -6.81
CA ALA A 422 15.85 -28.84 -6.15
C ALA A 422 15.67 -29.42 -4.74
N VAL A 423 14.50 -29.24 -4.11
CA VAL A 423 14.16 -29.73 -2.77
C VAL A 423 13.29 -30.99 -2.89
N ALA A 424 13.38 -31.87 -1.90
CA ALA A 424 12.56 -33.08 -1.88
C ALA A 424 11.21 -32.78 -1.23
N ASP A 425 10.12 -33.18 -1.89
CA ASP A 425 8.77 -33.20 -1.33
C ASP A 425 8.69 -34.03 -0.04
N THR A 426 8.75 -33.37 1.11
CA THR A 426 8.64 -34.01 2.43
C THR A 426 7.30 -33.76 3.11
N GLY A 427 6.52 -32.81 2.58
CA GLY A 427 5.21 -32.43 3.06
C GLY A 427 4.09 -33.44 2.79
N ASN A 428 2.87 -33.08 3.19
CA ASN A 428 1.67 -33.85 2.95
C ASN A 428 0.79 -33.20 1.88
N GLY A 429 0.66 -33.83 0.72
CA GLY A 429 -0.16 -33.33 -0.37
C GLY A 429 0.32 -33.82 -1.72
N THR A 430 -0.30 -33.31 -2.78
CA THR A 430 0.27 -33.36 -4.13
C THR A 430 0.97 -32.04 -4.41
N PRO A 431 2.20 -32.04 -4.96
CA PRO A 431 2.86 -30.83 -5.43
C PRO A 431 1.97 -29.98 -6.35
N PRO A 432 2.07 -28.64 -6.31
CA PRO A 432 2.95 -27.86 -5.43
C PRO A 432 2.58 -27.98 -3.93
N ILE A 433 3.58 -28.07 -3.06
CA ILE A 433 3.44 -28.25 -1.61
C ILE A 433 3.55 -26.89 -0.93
N VAL A 434 2.85 -26.71 0.20
CA VAL A 434 2.97 -25.49 1.00
C VAL A 434 4.36 -25.40 1.62
N ASP A 435 5.03 -24.25 1.51
CA ASP A 435 6.22 -24.00 2.32
C ASP A 435 5.83 -23.61 3.75
N ILE A 436 6.67 -23.97 4.72
CA ILE A 436 6.37 -23.81 6.15
C ILE A 436 6.61 -22.35 6.63
N GLY A 437 7.16 -21.49 5.78
CA GLY A 437 7.46 -20.08 6.08
C GLY A 437 6.23 -19.19 6.20
N ALA A 438 6.38 -18.06 6.89
CA ALA A 438 5.45 -16.93 6.78
C ALA A 438 5.69 -16.13 5.49
N ASP A 439 6.92 -16.14 4.99
CA ASP A 439 7.25 -15.68 3.63
C ASP A 439 7.65 -16.94 2.85
N GLU A 440 7.15 -17.09 1.63
CA GLU A 440 7.41 -18.26 0.80
C GLU A 440 8.79 -18.18 0.17
N TYR A 441 9.33 -19.30 -0.32
CA TYR A 441 10.47 -19.22 -1.21
C TYR A 441 10.03 -18.63 -2.55
N THR A 442 10.59 -17.47 -2.91
CA THR A 442 10.48 -16.94 -4.26
C THR A 442 11.74 -17.33 -5.04
N PRO A 443 11.64 -18.14 -6.11
CA PRO A 443 12.81 -18.45 -6.92
C PRO A 443 13.34 -17.15 -7.53
N PRO A 444 14.66 -16.93 -7.52
CA PRO A 444 15.24 -15.75 -8.14
C PRO A 444 14.73 -15.59 -9.57
N GLN A 445 14.06 -14.46 -9.85
CA GLN A 445 13.47 -14.17 -11.15
C GLN A 445 13.98 -12.86 -11.76
N ALA A 446 13.78 -12.71 -13.06
CA ALA A 446 14.06 -11.48 -13.78
C ALA A 446 12.82 -10.58 -13.69
N GLU A 447 13.01 -9.27 -13.46
CA GLU A 447 11.92 -8.31 -13.33
C GLU A 447 12.19 -7.08 -14.19
N ILE A 448 11.32 -6.78 -15.14
CA ILE A 448 11.44 -5.67 -16.08
C ILE A 448 10.79 -4.41 -15.53
N SER A 449 11.51 -3.29 -15.61
CA SER A 449 10.95 -1.97 -15.36
C SER A 449 11.19 -1.06 -16.56
N VAL A 450 10.13 -0.45 -17.08
CA VAL A 450 10.18 0.43 -18.27
C VAL A 450 9.71 1.82 -17.91
N SER A 451 10.49 2.84 -18.25
CA SER A 451 10.15 4.24 -17.97
C SER A 451 10.62 5.20 -19.07
N PRO A 452 9.78 6.13 -19.54
CA PRO A 452 8.34 6.25 -19.26
C PRO A 452 7.50 5.14 -19.95
N THR A 453 6.27 4.89 -19.47
CA THR A 453 5.32 3.94 -20.06
C THR A 453 4.38 4.55 -21.11
N ALA A 454 4.35 5.88 -21.22
CA ALA A 454 3.69 6.61 -22.29
C ALA A 454 4.29 8.01 -22.45
N PHE A 455 4.26 8.56 -23.66
CA PHE A 455 4.62 9.96 -23.92
C PHE A 455 4.08 10.46 -25.26
N ASP A 456 3.92 11.78 -25.34
CA ASP A 456 3.45 12.51 -26.49
C ASP A 456 4.62 13.28 -27.12
N PHE A 457 4.83 13.11 -28.42
CA PHE A 457 5.77 13.90 -29.20
C PHE A 457 5.22 15.29 -29.49
N PRO A 458 6.10 16.30 -29.65
CA PRO A 458 5.65 17.61 -30.13
C PRO A 458 5.06 17.50 -31.55
N ASP A 459 4.12 18.40 -31.86
CA ASP A 459 3.59 18.57 -33.22
C ASP A 459 4.75 18.79 -34.19
N THR A 460 4.77 18.03 -35.29
CA THR A 460 5.92 17.93 -36.20
C THR A 460 5.42 18.04 -37.63
N ILE A 461 6.02 18.94 -38.42
CA ILE A 461 5.69 19.13 -39.84
C ILE A 461 5.91 17.82 -40.60
N VAL A 462 4.99 17.48 -41.50
CA VAL A 462 5.05 16.29 -42.36
C VAL A 462 6.40 16.20 -43.08
N MET A 463 6.99 15.00 -43.09
CA MET A 463 8.34 14.70 -43.61
C MET A 463 9.52 15.29 -42.84
N GLN A 464 9.30 16.00 -41.72
CA GLN A 464 10.35 16.36 -40.77
C GLN A 464 10.43 15.34 -39.61
N SER A 465 11.44 15.47 -38.76
CA SER A 465 11.66 14.59 -37.61
C SER A 465 11.73 15.37 -36.30
N SER A 466 11.10 14.85 -35.26
CA SER A 466 11.22 15.38 -33.89
C SER A 466 12.60 15.09 -33.29
N SER A 467 12.87 15.67 -32.11
CA SER A 467 13.98 15.17 -31.28
C SER A 467 13.63 13.79 -30.71
N PRO A 468 14.60 12.86 -30.58
CA PRO A 468 14.35 11.54 -30.03
C PRO A 468 13.95 11.63 -28.55
N LEU A 469 13.05 10.73 -28.13
CA LEU A 469 12.67 10.55 -26.74
C LEU A 469 13.11 9.17 -26.25
N ASP A 470 13.70 9.14 -25.06
CA ASP A 470 14.33 7.96 -24.48
C ASP A 470 13.35 7.13 -23.63
N VAL A 471 13.45 5.82 -23.76
CA VAL A 471 12.81 4.81 -22.91
C VAL A 471 13.88 3.97 -22.25
N ILE A 472 13.90 3.98 -20.93
CA ILE A 472 14.84 3.22 -20.11
C ILE A 472 14.20 1.88 -19.75
N ILE A 473 14.88 0.79 -20.06
CA ILE A 473 14.50 -0.59 -19.73
C ILE A 473 15.51 -1.08 -18.69
N SER A 474 15.03 -1.44 -17.51
CA SER A 474 15.86 -1.85 -16.38
C SER A 474 15.51 -3.26 -15.93
N ASN A 475 16.51 -3.99 -15.43
CA ASN A 475 16.27 -5.21 -14.68
C ASN A 475 16.34 -4.90 -13.18
N ILE A 476 15.19 -4.91 -12.51
CA ILE A 476 15.09 -4.68 -11.08
C ILE A 476 15.02 -6.00 -10.28
N GLY A 477 15.07 -7.14 -10.98
CA GLY A 477 14.98 -8.48 -10.39
C GLY A 477 16.34 -9.03 -9.94
N GLN A 478 16.34 -10.31 -9.57
CA GLN A 478 17.50 -11.01 -9.00
C GLN A 478 18.22 -11.90 -10.01
N VAL A 479 17.56 -12.25 -11.12
CA VAL A 479 18.16 -13.00 -12.23
C VAL A 479 18.24 -12.12 -13.46
N ARG A 480 19.20 -12.47 -14.33
CA ARG A 480 19.39 -11.86 -15.65
C ARG A 480 18.06 -11.79 -16.42
N LEU A 481 17.71 -10.60 -16.89
CA LEU A 481 16.60 -10.35 -17.78
C LEU A 481 17.09 -10.38 -19.22
N ASP A 482 16.55 -11.27 -20.04
CA ASP A 482 16.85 -11.30 -21.47
C ASP A 482 15.74 -10.57 -22.25
N ILE A 483 16.11 -9.55 -23.01
CA ILE A 483 15.19 -8.86 -23.94
C ILE A 483 15.11 -9.68 -25.22
N THR A 484 13.98 -10.37 -25.41
CA THR A 484 13.74 -11.30 -26.51
C THR A 484 13.24 -10.60 -27.79
N GLY A 485 12.75 -9.35 -27.66
CA GLY A 485 12.43 -8.53 -28.82
C GLY A 485 11.99 -7.12 -28.45
N ILE A 486 12.30 -6.16 -29.32
CA ILE A 486 11.80 -4.79 -29.26
C ILE A 486 11.15 -4.50 -30.61
N LEU A 487 9.85 -4.21 -30.60
CA LEU A 487 9.04 -4.06 -31.80
C LEU A 487 8.31 -2.72 -31.77
N LEU A 488 8.21 -2.08 -32.93
CA LEU A 488 7.43 -0.87 -33.14
C LEU A 488 6.37 -1.19 -34.19
N ASP A 489 5.09 -0.96 -33.86
CA ASP A 489 3.97 -1.34 -34.73
C ASP A 489 3.75 -0.38 -35.91
N ASN A 490 3.97 0.92 -35.71
CA ASN A 490 3.98 1.94 -36.76
C ASN A 490 5.41 2.40 -37.04
N THR A 491 6.03 1.79 -38.05
CA THR A 491 7.38 2.16 -38.51
C THR A 491 7.38 3.18 -39.64
N THR A 492 6.21 3.65 -40.05
CA THR A 492 6.05 4.64 -41.13
C THR A 492 6.22 6.05 -40.57
N ASP A 493 5.58 6.32 -39.44
CA ASP A 493 5.59 7.64 -38.79
C ASP A 493 6.51 7.69 -37.57
N PHE A 494 6.99 6.55 -37.09
CA PHE A 494 7.91 6.48 -35.97
C PHE A 494 9.12 5.62 -36.34
N SER A 495 10.30 6.02 -35.89
CA SER A 495 11.53 5.25 -36.05
C SER A 495 12.12 4.90 -34.70
N LEU A 496 12.57 3.65 -34.56
CA LEU A 496 13.17 3.12 -33.34
C LEU A 496 14.69 3.02 -33.49
N ASP A 497 15.42 3.64 -32.57
CA ASP A 497 16.83 3.35 -32.30
C ASP A 497 16.92 2.46 -31.05
N THR A 498 17.49 1.27 -31.19
CA THR A 498 17.63 0.33 -30.07
C THR A 498 18.78 0.70 -29.11
N GLY A 499 19.53 1.76 -29.40
CA GLY A 499 20.47 2.39 -28.47
C GLY A 499 21.43 1.40 -27.83
N THR A 500 21.49 1.41 -26.49
CA THR A 500 22.32 0.47 -25.71
C THR A 500 21.64 -0.88 -25.47
N CYS A 501 20.34 -0.99 -25.73
CA CYS A 501 19.60 -2.25 -25.57
C CYS A 501 19.85 -3.23 -26.72
N GLY A 502 20.14 -2.77 -27.94
CA GLY A 502 20.33 -3.67 -29.10
C GLY A 502 19.21 -4.72 -29.26
N THR A 503 19.54 -5.92 -29.74
CA THR A 503 18.63 -7.09 -29.81
C THR A 503 19.29 -8.31 -29.18
N ASN A 504 18.58 -9.08 -28.35
CA ASN A 504 19.11 -10.18 -27.53
C ASN A 504 20.14 -9.73 -26.49
N ILE A 505 19.86 -8.61 -25.83
CA ILE A 505 20.67 -8.17 -24.70
C ILE A 505 20.24 -8.87 -23.43
N ASN A 506 21.22 -9.15 -22.60
CA ASN A 506 21.01 -9.54 -21.23
C ASN A 506 21.27 -8.34 -20.32
N ILE A 507 20.26 -7.98 -19.54
CA ILE A 507 20.37 -6.97 -18.51
C ILE A 507 20.56 -7.73 -17.20
N VAL A 508 21.77 -7.67 -16.66
CA VAL A 508 22.05 -8.28 -15.34
C VAL A 508 21.32 -7.47 -14.24
N PRO A 509 21.04 -8.08 -13.07
CA PRO A 509 20.37 -7.41 -11.96
C PRO A 509 20.96 -6.02 -11.64
N GLY A 510 20.09 -5.01 -11.54
CA GLY A 510 20.46 -3.63 -11.20
C GLY A 510 20.97 -2.77 -12.35
N GLU A 511 21.16 -3.34 -13.54
CA GLU A 511 21.56 -2.61 -14.74
C GLU A 511 20.35 -2.16 -15.58
N ASN A 512 20.61 -1.27 -16.52
CA ASN A 512 19.62 -0.80 -17.48
C ASN A 512 20.21 -0.63 -18.87
N CYS A 513 19.33 -0.48 -19.84
CA CYS A 513 19.64 -0.06 -21.19
C CYS A 513 18.60 0.97 -21.65
N THR A 514 18.90 1.67 -22.74
CA THR A 514 18.05 2.74 -23.28
C THR A 514 17.80 2.51 -24.76
N VAL A 515 16.54 2.69 -25.15
CA VAL A 515 16.12 2.84 -26.55
C VAL A 515 15.57 4.24 -26.76
N SER A 516 15.60 4.72 -27.99
CA SER A 516 15.08 6.05 -28.33
C SER A 516 14.11 5.94 -29.50
N VAL A 517 13.01 6.68 -29.44
CA VAL A 517 12.01 6.74 -30.51
C VAL A 517 11.97 8.15 -31.08
N THR A 518 11.89 8.26 -32.40
CA THR A 518 11.73 9.53 -33.13
C THR A 518 10.43 9.52 -33.92
N PHE A 519 9.73 10.65 -33.95
CA PHE A 519 8.49 10.83 -34.72
C PHE A 519 8.77 11.55 -36.04
N SER A 520 8.21 11.08 -37.14
CA SER A 520 8.41 11.57 -38.52
C SER A 520 7.14 11.36 -39.36
N PRO A 521 6.10 12.19 -39.14
CA PRO A 521 4.77 11.98 -39.72
C PRO A 521 4.75 12.06 -41.24
N GLN A 522 3.96 11.19 -41.89
CA GLN A 522 3.74 11.20 -43.34
C GLN A 522 2.44 11.93 -43.75
N THR A 523 1.53 12.15 -42.80
CA THR A 523 0.20 12.75 -43.02
C THR A 523 -0.11 13.76 -41.92
N VAL A 524 -1.00 14.71 -42.24
CA VAL A 524 -1.46 15.76 -41.31
C VAL A 524 -2.60 15.21 -40.45
N GLU A 525 -2.27 14.46 -39.40
CA GLU A 525 -3.24 13.89 -38.47
C GLU A 525 -2.60 13.46 -37.14
N SER A 526 -3.45 13.07 -36.17
CA SER A 526 -2.99 12.41 -34.94
C SER A 526 -2.60 10.97 -35.23
N LEU A 527 -1.33 10.65 -34.96
CA LEU A 527 -0.73 9.35 -35.21
C LEU A 527 -0.32 8.71 -33.87
N ASN A 528 -0.50 7.40 -33.78
CA ASN A 528 -0.16 6.64 -32.58
C ASN A 528 0.71 5.43 -32.94
N ALA A 529 1.48 4.97 -31.97
CA ALA A 529 2.27 3.76 -32.05
C ALA A 529 2.39 3.07 -30.69
N SER A 530 2.74 1.80 -30.72
CA SER A 530 3.06 0.97 -29.56
C SER A 530 4.48 0.45 -29.71
N LEU A 531 5.34 0.77 -28.75
CA LEU A 531 6.64 0.13 -28.59
C LEU A 531 6.46 -1.07 -27.65
N ILE A 532 6.68 -2.26 -28.18
CA ILE A 532 6.46 -3.54 -27.50
C ILE A 532 7.83 -4.12 -27.13
N ILE A 533 8.05 -4.36 -25.84
CA ILE A 533 9.26 -4.97 -25.29
C ILE A 533 8.91 -6.37 -24.78
N ASN A 534 9.43 -7.40 -25.45
CA ASN A 534 9.31 -8.79 -25.01
C ASN A 534 10.53 -9.20 -24.21
N SER A 535 10.32 -9.92 -23.12
CA SER A 535 11.38 -10.28 -22.18
C SER A 535 11.23 -11.69 -21.61
N THR A 536 12.17 -12.12 -20.78
CA THR A 536 12.09 -13.36 -19.99
C THR A 536 11.59 -13.13 -18.55
N ASP A 537 11.07 -11.95 -18.25
CA ASP A 537 10.32 -11.71 -17.03
C ASP A 537 9.05 -12.60 -17.03
N PRO A 538 8.88 -13.52 -16.05
CA PRO A 538 7.75 -14.44 -16.02
C PRO A 538 6.40 -13.73 -15.80
N ASP A 539 6.40 -12.60 -15.10
CA ASP A 539 5.20 -11.82 -14.77
C ASP A 539 4.87 -10.83 -15.90
N SER A 540 5.90 -10.32 -16.58
CA SER A 540 5.80 -9.30 -17.63
C SER A 540 6.53 -9.69 -18.92
N LEU A 541 6.14 -10.82 -19.49
CA LEU A 541 6.70 -11.33 -20.76
C LEU A 541 6.61 -10.33 -21.93
N SER A 542 5.68 -9.37 -21.88
CA SER A 542 5.54 -8.29 -22.86
C SER A 542 5.06 -6.99 -22.21
N THR A 543 5.87 -5.93 -22.31
CA THR A 543 5.56 -4.58 -21.81
C THR A 543 5.31 -3.64 -22.99
N VAL A 544 4.34 -2.74 -22.88
CA VAL A 544 3.96 -1.80 -23.95
C VAL A 544 4.17 -0.36 -23.49
N VAL A 545 4.83 0.44 -24.34
CA VAL A 545 4.93 1.89 -24.20
C VAL A 545 4.06 2.55 -25.27
N PHE A 546 3.13 3.41 -24.85
CA PHE A 546 2.22 4.12 -25.76
C PHE A 546 2.85 5.41 -26.27
N LEU A 547 2.80 5.60 -27.58
CA LEU A 547 3.39 6.73 -28.30
C LEU A 547 2.30 7.48 -29.04
N SER A 548 2.30 8.80 -28.95
CA SER A 548 1.42 9.66 -29.75
C SER A 548 2.16 10.86 -30.32
N GLY A 549 1.69 11.39 -31.44
CA GLY A 549 2.20 12.61 -32.06
C GLY A 549 1.21 13.16 -33.08
N TYR A 550 1.39 14.41 -33.49
CA TYR A 550 0.57 15.04 -34.53
C TYR A 550 1.43 15.49 -35.71
N GLY A 551 1.07 15.03 -36.91
CA GLY A 551 1.65 15.53 -38.15
C GLY A 551 1.03 16.85 -38.53
N ASP A 552 1.87 17.86 -38.77
CA ASP A 552 1.45 19.22 -39.12
C ASP A 552 1.78 19.56 -40.58
N VAL A 553 1.18 20.61 -41.12
CA VAL A 553 1.54 21.20 -42.41
C VAL A 553 2.26 22.52 -42.17
N ASP A 554 3.03 22.97 -43.16
CA ASP A 554 3.75 24.24 -43.20
C ASP A 554 3.43 24.83 -44.58
N THR A 555 2.35 25.62 -44.63
CA THR A 555 1.74 26.05 -45.90
C THR A 555 2.61 27.06 -46.63
N ASP A 556 3.30 27.94 -45.91
CA ASP A 556 4.13 29.01 -46.47
C ASP A 556 5.64 28.66 -46.53
N GLY A 557 6.07 27.63 -45.81
CA GLY A 557 7.43 27.11 -45.82
C GLY A 557 8.40 27.85 -44.90
N ASP A 558 7.93 28.58 -43.88
CA ASP A 558 8.79 29.34 -42.97
C ASP A 558 9.45 28.48 -41.87
N GLY A 559 8.98 27.23 -41.71
CA GLY A 559 9.46 26.25 -40.75
C GLY A 559 8.69 26.20 -39.43
N ILE A 560 7.61 26.96 -39.29
CA ILE A 560 6.58 26.84 -38.27
C ILE A 560 5.42 26.03 -38.87
N GLY A 561 4.85 25.10 -38.10
CA GLY A 561 3.70 24.35 -38.58
C GLY A 561 2.42 25.14 -38.37
N ASN A 562 1.44 25.00 -39.26
CA ASN A 562 0.19 25.76 -39.29
C ASN A 562 -0.54 25.82 -37.95
N LYS A 563 -0.48 24.75 -37.13
CA LYS A 563 -1.10 24.82 -35.78
C LYS A 563 -0.46 25.83 -34.84
N ALA A 564 0.82 26.12 -35.05
CA ALA A 564 1.60 27.06 -34.27
C ALA A 564 1.83 28.39 -35.01
N ASP A 565 1.49 28.46 -36.30
CA ASP A 565 1.56 29.63 -37.15
C ASP A 565 0.29 30.48 -37.02
N PRO A 566 0.38 31.81 -36.84
CA PRO A 566 -0.79 32.69 -36.87
C PRO A 566 -1.20 33.19 -38.27
N ASP A 567 -0.41 32.96 -39.32
CA ASP A 567 -0.65 33.41 -40.71
C ASP A 567 -0.15 32.31 -41.67
N ASP A 568 -1.01 31.32 -41.91
CA ASP A 568 -0.67 30.03 -42.52
C ASP A 568 -0.12 30.14 -43.96
N ASP A 569 -0.56 31.13 -44.75
CA ASP A 569 -0.12 31.33 -46.13
C ASP A 569 0.76 32.57 -46.35
N ASN A 570 0.96 33.35 -45.29
CA ASN A 570 1.84 34.51 -45.21
C ASN A 570 1.52 35.59 -46.25
N ASP A 571 0.24 35.78 -46.54
CA ASP A 571 -0.26 36.87 -47.40
C ASP A 571 -0.44 38.20 -46.64
N GLY A 572 -0.32 38.16 -45.31
CA GLY A 572 -0.38 39.30 -44.41
C GLY A 572 -1.71 39.45 -43.65
N LEU A 573 -2.64 38.51 -43.80
CA LEU A 573 -3.83 38.37 -42.96
C LEU A 573 -3.67 37.22 -41.96
N PRO A 574 -3.93 37.42 -40.65
CA PRO A 574 -3.94 36.30 -39.72
C PRO A 574 -5.13 35.37 -39.96
N ASP A 575 -4.96 34.07 -39.77
CA ASP A 575 -5.99 33.03 -40.00
C ASP A 575 -7.33 33.35 -39.34
N GLU A 576 -7.29 33.92 -38.13
CA GLU A 576 -8.49 34.28 -37.36
C GLU A 576 -9.34 35.32 -38.11
N VAL A 577 -8.71 36.25 -38.82
CA VAL A 577 -9.40 37.29 -39.62
C VAL A 577 -9.98 36.66 -40.87
N GLU A 578 -9.22 35.85 -41.57
CA GLU A 578 -9.64 35.24 -42.82
C GLU A 578 -10.83 34.31 -42.62
N GLU A 579 -10.77 33.41 -41.63
CA GLU A 579 -11.86 32.46 -41.37
C GLU A 579 -13.12 33.16 -40.82
N ASN A 580 -12.94 34.11 -39.89
CA ASN A 580 -14.06 34.62 -39.09
C ASN A 580 -14.61 35.98 -39.55
N ILE A 581 -13.86 36.76 -40.33
CA ILE A 581 -14.25 38.11 -40.77
C ILE A 581 -14.48 38.13 -42.27
N LEU A 582 -13.47 37.76 -43.06
CA LEU A 582 -13.49 37.91 -44.51
C LEU A 582 -14.09 36.71 -45.23
N GLY A 583 -14.02 35.52 -44.63
CA GLY A 583 -14.39 34.27 -45.27
C GLY A 583 -13.44 33.88 -46.41
N THR A 584 -12.20 34.40 -46.38
CA THR A 584 -11.08 33.95 -47.22
C THR A 584 -10.50 32.66 -46.64
N ASN A 585 -9.59 32.02 -47.36
CA ASN A 585 -9.03 30.73 -47.02
C ASN A 585 -7.60 30.90 -46.51
N PRO A 586 -7.32 30.67 -45.22
CA PRO A 586 -5.98 30.86 -44.62
C PRO A 586 -4.84 30.04 -45.22
N LEU A 587 -5.18 29.10 -46.11
CA LEU A 587 -4.20 28.24 -46.76
C LEU A 587 -3.88 28.68 -48.19
N GLN A 588 -4.36 29.85 -48.63
CA GLN A 588 -4.28 30.33 -50.00
C GLN A 588 -4.08 31.84 -50.08
N ILE A 589 -2.85 32.24 -50.41
CA ILE A 589 -2.46 33.63 -50.66
C ILE A 589 -3.49 34.44 -51.47
N ASP A 590 -4.21 33.81 -52.41
CA ASP A 590 -5.26 34.42 -53.23
C ASP A 590 -6.43 33.43 -53.33
N THR A 591 -7.46 33.62 -52.51
CA THR A 591 -8.60 32.68 -52.38
C THR A 591 -9.44 32.60 -53.65
N ASP A 592 -9.62 33.71 -54.37
CA ASP A 592 -10.50 33.77 -55.54
C ASP A 592 -9.78 33.55 -56.88
N GLY A 593 -8.44 33.55 -56.85
CA GLY A 593 -7.56 33.30 -57.98
C GLY A 593 -7.54 34.43 -59.01
N ASN A 594 -7.89 35.66 -58.62
CA ASN A 594 -7.93 36.82 -59.51
C ASN A 594 -6.56 37.46 -59.77
N GLY A 595 -5.52 37.04 -59.02
CA GLY A 595 -4.15 37.52 -59.11
C GLY A 595 -3.77 38.60 -58.10
N THR A 596 -4.62 38.88 -57.11
CA THR A 596 -4.39 39.80 -55.98
C THR A 596 -4.44 38.97 -54.70
N PRO A 597 -3.42 39.02 -53.82
CA PRO A 597 -3.51 38.33 -52.54
C PRO A 597 -4.66 38.82 -51.68
N ASP A 598 -5.23 37.97 -50.82
CA ASP A 598 -6.40 38.32 -50.01
C ASP A 598 -6.10 39.51 -49.08
N GLY A 599 -4.89 39.58 -48.52
CA GLY A 599 -4.40 40.75 -47.78
C GLY A 599 -4.38 42.06 -48.59
N ASP A 600 -4.17 41.98 -49.90
CA ASP A 600 -4.13 43.12 -50.82
C ASP A 600 -5.50 43.43 -51.45
N GLU A 601 -6.54 42.63 -51.19
CA GLU A 601 -7.91 42.89 -51.68
C GLU A 601 -8.65 43.97 -50.89
N ASP A 602 -9.70 44.53 -51.48
CA ASP A 602 -10.64 45.49 -50.87
C ASP A 602 -12.01 44.81 -50.81
N ALA A 603 -12.22 43.97 -49.79
CA ALA A 603 -13.35 43.05 -49.73
C ALA A 603 -14.71 43.76 -49.66
N ASP A 604 -14.76 44.95 -49.05
CA ASP A 604 -15.98 45.72 -48.86
C ASP A 604 -16.17 46.87 -49.89
N GLY A 605 -15.13 47.17 -50.68
CA GLY A 605 -15.14 48.14 -51.77
C GLY A 605 -15.10 49.59 -51.32
N ASP A 606 -14.59 49.90 -50.13
CA ASP A 606 -14.52 51.24 -49.58
C ASP A 606 -13.24 52.02 -49.96
N GLY A 607 -12.25 51.31 -50.50
CA GLY A 607 -11.00 51.82 -51.05
C GLY A 607 -9.74 51.63 -50.20
N PHE A 608 -9.80 50.86 -49.10
CA PHE A 608 -8.64 50.35 -48.35
C PHE A 608 -8.46 48.85 -48.60
N THR A 609 -7.22 48.34 -48.53
CA THR A 609 -7.00 46.89 -48.63
C THR A 609 -7.18 46.23 -47.26
N ASN A 610 -7.53 44.96 -47.23
CA ASN A 610 -7.79 44.18 -46.02
C ASN A 610 -6.63 44.30 -45.02
N ILE A 611 -5.38 44.19 -45.47
CA ILE A 611 -4.18 44.36 -44.62
C ILE A 611 -4.03 45.79 -44.09
N GLN A 612 -4.39 46.82 -44.87
CA GLN A 612 -4.33 48.22 -44.42
C GLN A 612 -5.34 48.48 -43.31
N GLU A 613 -6.50 47.84 -43.41
CA GLU A 613 -7.57 47.93 -42.42
C GLU A 613 -7.20 47.24 -41.11
N LEU A 614 -6.63 46.03 -41.16
CA LEU A 614 -6.06 45.38 -39.99
C LEU A 614 -4.95 46.22 -39.34
N GLN A 615 -4.06 46.81 -40.13
CA GLN A 615 -2.98 47.68 -39.63
C GLN A 615 -3.50 48.97 -38.96
N CYS A 616 -4.75 49.36 -39.21
CA CYS A 616 -5.36 50.57 -38.67
C CYS A 616 -6.50 50.29 -37.68
N ASP A 617 -6.68 49.02 -37.27
CA ASP A 617 -7.78 48.53 -36.42
C ASP A 617 -9.19 48.84 -36.98
N SER A 618 -9.37 48.89 -38.30
CA SER A 618 -10.70 48.91 -38.94
C SER A 618 -11.17 47.51 -39.34
N ASP A 619 -12.44 47.39 -39.74
CA ASP A 619 -13.08 46.09 -39.99
C ASP A 619 -13.12 45.88 -41.50
N PRO A 620 -12.31 44.95 -42.05
CA PRO A 620 -12.15 44.80 -43.50
C PRO A 620 -13.40 44.25 -44.20
N ALA A 621 -14.47 43.93 -43.46
CA ALA A 621 -15.76 43.51 -44.00
C ALA A 621 -16.89 44.57 -43.89
N ASP A 622 -16.63 45.75 -43.31
CA ASP A 622 -17.64 46.82 -43.16
C ASP A 622 -17.23 48.12 -43.88
N PRO A 623 -17.92 48.53 -44.98
CA PRO A 623 -17.56 49.71 -45.77
C PRO A 623 -17.80 51.06 -45.06
N ASN A 624 -18.28 51.00 -43.81
CA ASN A 624 -18.42 52.12 -42.89
C ASN A 624 -17.36 52.13 -41.78
N SER A 625 -16.64 51.03 -41.57
CA SER A 625 -15.53 50.89 -40.65
C SER A 625 -14.24 51.33 -41.34
N ARG A 626 -14.01 52.64 -41.37
CA ARG A 626 -12.89 53.17 -42.14
C ARG A 626 -11.66 53.27 -41.28
N CYS A 627 -10.49 53.00 -41.86
CA CYS A 627 -9.23 53.54 -41.35
C CYS A 627 -9.42 55.04 -41.07
N GLY A 628 -9.48 55.39 -39.79
CA GLY A 628 -9.75 56.75 -39.35
C GLY A 628 -8.59 57.62 -39.79
N ARG A 629 -8.71 58.29 -40.96
CA ARG A 629 -7.72 59.16 -41.60
C ARG A 629 -6.36 59.06 -40.94
N PHE A 630 -5.44 58.28 -41.52
CA PHE A 630 -4.02 58.52 -41.34
C PHE A 630 -3.80 60.04 -41.47
N LEU A 631 -3.61 60.70 -40.32
CA LEU A 631 -3.10 62.06 -40.27
C LEU A 631 -1.71 61.93 -40.89
N PRO A 632 -1.42 62.60 -42.02
CA PRO A 632 -0.12 62.46 -42.64
C PRO A 632 0.85 63.30 -41.82
N PHE A 633 1.42 62.78 -40.73
CA PHE A 633 2.60 63.41 -40.13
C PHE A 633 3.33 62.47 -39.16
N LEU A 634 4.61 62.24 -39.48
CA LEU A 634 5.68 61.62 -38.67
C LEU A 634 5.61 60.07 -38.67
N MET A 635 6.45 59.34 -39.39
CA MET A 635 7.92 59.38 -39.26
C MET A 635 8.60 58.78 -40.51
N LEU A 636 9.34 59.61 -41.23
CA LEU A 636 10.56 59.20 -41.93
C LEU A 636 11.66 59.08 -40.85
N LEU A 637 12.62 58.15 -41.02
CA LEU A 637 13.79 57.79 -40.18
C LEU A 637 13.52 56.52 -39.34
N LEU A 638 14.16 55.36 -39.53
CA LEU A 638 15.51 55.01 -40.01
C LEU A 638 15.55 53.54 -40.48
N ASP A 639 16.51 53.26 -41.37
CA ASP A 639 17.23 51.99 -41.65
C ASP A 639 16.64 50.63 -41.25
#